data_AF-A0A7S1KV21-F1
#
_entry.id   AF-A0A7S1KV21-F1
#
_cell.length_a   1.000
_cell.length_b   1.000
_cell.length_c   1.000
_cell.angle_alpha   90.00
_cell.angle_beta   90.00
_cell.angle_gamma   90.00
#
_symmetry.space_group_name_H-M   'P 1'
#
loop_
_entity.id
_entity.type
_entity.pdbx_description
1 polymer ?
#
loop_
_entity_poly.entity_id
_entity_poly.type
_entity_poly.pdbx_seq_one_letter_code
_entity_poly.pdbx_strand_id
1 'polypeptide(L)'
;NPWVFLKGATSSTTESDDLADAVLPSFDDTKDRIPLEIQSRSGTEATLSKWLTDIPTDSQHIDEAVDKVQMLVLKTYSFIRSQVCDQVELFSESFFKLPMMRRLEEDMAMMELSEEDTANYQSRRDRLAGEISKADDALVEINWCIDRLQAFKLKCEARGF
;
A
#
# COMPACT_ATOMS: atom_id res chain seq x y z
N ASN A 1 -2.06 -23.94 7.29
CA ASN A 1 -1.70 -22.60 6.80
C ASN A 1 -1.91 -21.59 7.93
N PRO A 2 -0.84 -21.18 8.65
CA PRO A 2 -0.94 -20.35 9.86
C PRO A 2 -1.40 -18.90 9.59
N TRP A 3 -1.40 -18.47 8.33
CA TRP A 3 -1.79 -17.13 7.88
C TRP A 3 -3.31 -16.86 7.93
N VAL A 4 -4.13 -17.87 8.18
CA VAL A 4 -5.60 -17.74 8.21
C VAL A 4 -6.10 -17.13 9.53
N PHE A 5 -5.31 -17.17 10.61
CA PHE A 5 -5.74 -16.68 11.93
C PHE A 5 -5.38 -15.21 12.22
N LEU A 6 -4.51 -14.60 11.43
CA LEU A 6 -4.12 -13.19 11.60
C LEU A 6 -5.12 -12.21 10.97
N LYS A 7 -5.95 -12.66 10.02
CA LYS A 7 -6.82 -11.77 9.24
C LYS A 7 -8.16 -11.44 9.92
N GLY A 8 -8.44 -11.98 11.10
CA GLY A 8 -9.76 -11.90 11.74
C GLY A 8 -9.90 -10.90 12.88
N ALA A 9 -8.80 -10.34 13.42
CA ALA A 9 -8.87 -9.58 14.67
C ALA A 9 -8.89 -8.04 14.50
N THR A 10 -8.57 -7.51 13.31
CA THR A 10 -8.45 -6.06 13.06
C THR A 10 -9.31 -5.55 11.90
N SER A 11 -10.20 -6.39 11.35
CA SER A 11 -11.14 -5.96 10.31
C SER A 11 -12.29 -5.15 10.92
N SER A 12 -12.01 -3.89 11.25
CA SER A 12 -13.01 -2.83 11.18
C SER A 12 -12.89 -2.21 9.78
N THR A 13 -13.74 -2.71 8.89
CA THR A 13 -14.29 -2.06 7.69
C THR A 13 -13.84 -0.62 7.41
N THR A 14 -12.94 -0.48 6.44
CA THR A 14 -13.10 0.45 5.31
C THR A 14 -12.35 -0.13 4.12
N GLU A 15 -13.11 -0.63 3.15
CA GLU A 15 -12.62 -0.87 1.80
C GLU A 15 -12.26 0.49 1.19
N SER A 16 -10.97 0.78 1.04
CA SER A 16 -10.51 1.80 0.11
C SER A 16 -9.26 1.33 -0.60
N ASP A 17 -9.29 1.56 -1.90
CA ASP A 17 -8.49 1.04 -2.99
C ASP A 17 -7.09 1.68 -3.06
N ASP A 18 -6.37 1.73 -1.93
CA ASP A 18 -5.05 2.38 -1.85
C ASP A 18 -3.94 1.32 -1.67
N LEU A 19 -3.76 0.48 -2.68
CA LEU A 19 -2.54 -0.32 -2.86
C LEU A 19 -1.38 0.54 -3.45
N ALA A 20 -1.58 1.85 -3.63
CA ALA A 20 -0.70 2.74 -4.38
C ALA A 20 0.27 3.58 -3.52
N ASP A 21 0.19 3.54 -2.19
CA ASP A 21 1.06 4.35 -1.34
C ASP A 21 1.73 3.50 -0.26
N ALA A 22 2.51 2.51 -0.70
CA ALA A 22 3.49 1.85 0.14
C ALA A 22 4.70 2.80 0.34
N VAL A 23 4.46 3.99 0.91
CA VAL A 23 5.54 4.88 1.35
C VAL A 23 6.27 4.15 2.47
N LEU A 24 7.55 3.86 2.24
CA LEU A 24 8.42 3.33 3.28
C LEU A 24 8.42 4.35 4.44
N PRO A 25 8.25 3.92 5.70
CA PRO A 25 8.25 4.83 6.83
C PRO A 25 9.50 5.71 6.80
N SER A 26 9.28 7.02 6.82
CA SER A 26 10.34 8.03 6.88
C SER A 26 11.08 7.93 8.22
N PHE A 27 12.31 8.45 8.25
CA PHE A 27 13.04 8.65 9.51
C PHE A 27 12.23 9.52 10.49
N ASP A 28 11.49 10.50 9.97
CA ASP A 28 10.62 11.35 10.78
C ASP A 28 9.42 10.57 11.33
N ASP A 29 8.83 9.65 10.55
CA ASP A 29 7.75 8.77 11.04
C ASP A 29 8.23 7.89 12.20
N THR A 30 9.48 7.41 12.11
CA THR A 30 10.09 6.59 13.16
C THR A 30 10.42 7.41 14.41
N LYS A 31 10.86 8.65 14.22
CA LYS A 31 11.20 9.59 15.31
C LYS A 31 9.96 10.04 16.07
N ASP A 32 8.85 10.28 15.39
CA ASP A 32 7.59 10.69 16.01
C ASP A 32 6.88 9.54 16.74
N ARG A 33 7.16 8.29 16.34
CA ARG A 33 6.63 7.09 16.99
C ARG A 33 7.20 6.82 18.39
N ILE A 34 8.48 7.12 18.60
CA ILE A 34 9.18 6.82 19.87
C ILE A 34 8.54 7.56 21.07
N PRO A 35 8.27 8.87 21.01
CA PRO A 35 7.57 9.59 22.08
C PRO A 35 6.16 9.03 22.37
N LEU A 36 5.42 8.64 21.32
CA LEU A 36 4.08 8.05 21.44
C LEU A 36 4.12 6.69 22.15
N GLU A 37 5.09 5.84 21.83
CA GLU A 37 5.30 4.56 22.52
C GLU A 37 5.68 4.75 24.00
N ILE A 38 6.52 5.75 24.31
CA ILE A 38 6.90 6.09 25.69
C ILE A 38 5.67 6.58 26.49
N GLN A 39 4.84 7.42 25.88
CA GLN A 39 3.60 7.90 26.50
C GLN A 39 2.58 6.78 26.73
N SER A 40 2.47 5.85 25.77
CA SER A 40 1.64 4.66 25.90
C SER A 40 2.11 3.72 27.02
N ARG A 41 3.42 3.51 27.15
CA ARG A 41 4.04 2.72 28.24
C ARG A 41 3.78 3.31 29.62
N SER A 42 3.97 4.62 29.77
CA SER A 42 3.74 5.30 31.05
C SER A 42 2.26 5.27 31.45
N GLY A 43 1.33 5.38 30.49
CA GLY A 43 -0.10 5.23 30.75
C GLY A 43 -0.51 3.81 31.19
N THR A 44 0.15 2.78 30.65
CA THR A 44 -0.10 1.39 31.04
C THR A 44 0.49 1.03 32.40
N GLU A 45 1.68 1.51 32.72
CA GLU A 45 2.28 1.35 34.05
C GLU A 45 1.45 2.01 35.15
N ALA A 46 0.92 3.21 34.89
CA ALA A 46 0.02 3.90 35.80
C ALA A 46 -1.29 3.11 36.02
N THR A 47 -1.84 2.52 34.97
CA THR A 47 -3.06 1.70 35.04
C THR A 47 -2.83 0.40 35.82
N LEU A 48 -1.72 -0.28 35.57
CA LEU A 48 -1.31 -1.49 36.31
C LEU A 48 -1.08 -1.19 37.79
N SER A 49 -0.42 -0.07 38.09
CA SER A 49 -0.16 0.37 39.46
C SER A 49 -1.47 0.65 40.21
N LYS A 50 -2.44 1.29 39.53
CA LYS A 50 -3.78 1.51 40.10
C LYS A 50 -4.50 0.19 40.40
N TRP A 51 -4.47 -0.77 39.48
CA TRP A 51 -5.09 -2.06 39.70
C TRP A 51 -4.43 -2.87 40.82
N LEU A 52 -3.13 -2.71 41.02
CA LEU A 52 -2.40 -3.27 42.17
C LEU A 52 -2.87 -2.68 43.49
N THR A 53 -3.09 -1.37 43.55
CA THR A 53 -3.59 -0.70 44.77
C THR A 53 -5.04 -1.03 45.10
N ASP A 54 -5.84 -1.45 44.11
CA ASP A 54 -7.25 -1.80 44.28
C ASP A 54 -7.47 -3.23 44.83
N ILE A 55 -6.40 -4.00 45.04
CA ILE A 55 -6.45 -5.37 45.59
C ILE A 55 -6.64 -5.29 47.11
N PRO A 56 -7.73 -5.86 47.66
CA PRO A 56 -7.93 -5.94 49.10
C PRO A 56 -6.79 -6.69 49.79
N THR A 57 -6.31 -6.16 50.91
CA THR A 57 -5.28 -6.79 51.75
C THR A 57 -5.87 -7.44 53.02
N ASP A 58 -7.14 -7.15 53.32
CA ASP A 58 -7.83 -7.71 54.48
C ASP A 58 -8.24 -9.16 54.24
N SER A 59 -8.03 -10.00 55.26
CA SER A 59 -8.33 -11.44 55.23
C SER A 59 -9.81 -11.79 55.06
N GLN A 60 -10.70 -10.82 55.22
CA GLN A 60 -12.14 -10.99 55.01
C GLN A 60 -12.56 -10.95 53.54
N HIS A 61 -11.68 -10.49 52.64
CA HIS A 61 -11.96 -10.31 51.20
C HIS A 61 -11.00 -11.11 50.32
N ILE A 62 -10.52 -12.26 50.80
CA ILE A 62 -9.52 -13.09 50.09
C ILE A 62 -10.01 -13.52 48.71
N ASP A 63 -11.26 -13.95 48.58
CA ASP A 63 -11.80 -14.39 47.28
C ASP A 63 -11.82 -13.25 46.25
N GLU A 64 -12.19 -12.04 46.69
CA GLU A 64 -12.14 -10.84 45.84
C GLU A 64 -10.70 -10.46 45.45
N ALA A 65 -9.75 -10.60 46.39
CA ALA A 65 -8.34 -10.36 46.12
C ALA A 65 -7.79 -11.36 45.08
N VAL A 66 -8.17 -12.63 45.17
CA VAL A 66 -7.80 -13.67 44.20
C VAL A 66 -8.33 -13.33 42.80
N ASP A 67 -9.61 -12.94 42.69
CA ASP A 67 -10.22 -12.55 41.42
C ASP A 67 -9.53 -11.33 40.79
N LYS A 68 -9.20 -10.31 41.60
CA LYS A 68 -8.50 -9.12 41.13
C LYS A 68 -7.07 -9.42 40.69
N VAL A 69 -6.34 -10.27 41.41
CA VAL A 69 -5.00 -10.74 41.00
C VAL A 69 -5.08 -11.51 39.68
N GLN A 70 -6.05 -12.42 39.55
CA GLN A 70 -6.22 -13.21 38.33
C GLN A 70 -6.58 -12.33 37.13
N MET A 71 -7.45 -11.34 37.33
CA MET A 71 -7.77 -10.34 36.31
C MET A 71 -6.53 -9.53 35.91
N LEU A 72 -5.73 -9.08 36.87
CA LEU A 72 -4.50 -8.33 36.63
C LEU A 72 -3.52 -9.13 35.76
N VAL A 73 -3.31 -10.41 36.08
CA VAL A 73 -2.43 -11.31 35.30
C VAL A 73 -2.95 -11.46 33.86
N LEU A 74 -4.24 -11.71 33.68
CA LEU A 74 -4.84 -11.88 32.36
C LEU A 74 -4.72 -10.62 31.50
N LYS A 75 -4.99 -9.45 32.09
CA LYS A 75 -4.87 -8.15 31.40
C LYS A 75 -3.42 -7.86 31.03
N THR A 76 -2.47 -8.10 31.93
CA THR A 76 -1.04 -7.92 31.69
C THR A 76 -0.55 -8.83 30.57
N TYR A 77 -0.93 -10.11 30.60
CA TYR A 77 -0.58 -11.06 29.55
C TYR A 77 -1.15 -10.64 28.18
N SER A 78 -2.42 -10.23 28.13
CA SER A 78 -3.01 -9.75 26.88
C SER A 78 -2.30 -8.53 26.33
N PHE A 79 -1.89 -7.61 27.21
CA PHE A 79 -1.13 -6.42 26.83
C PHE A 79 0.24 -6.80 26.25
N ILE A 80 1.02 -7.63 26.96
CA ILE A 80 2.32 -8.12 26.49
C ILE A 80 2.17 -8.79 25.13
N ARG A 81 1.17 -9.66 24.97
CA ARG A 81 0.93 -10.38 23.72
C ARG A 81 0.65 -9.42 22.55
N SER A 82 -0.20 -8.42 22.76
CA SER A 82 -0.47 -7.40 21.73
C SER A 82 0.81 -6.69 21.31
N GLN A 83 1.59 -6.23 22.29
CA GLN A 83 2.85 -5.52 22.04
C GLN A 83 3.87 -6.40 21.31
N VAL A 84 3.99 -7.67 21.69
CA VAL A 84 4.91 -8.59 21.03
C VAL A 84 4.50 -8.85 19.58
N CYS A 85 3.19 -8.97 19.29
CA CYS A 85 2.70 -9.12 17.92
C CYS A 85 3.10 -7.91 17.05
N ASP A 86 2.85 -6.69 17.55
CA ASP A 86 3.19 -5.46 16.83
C ASP A 86 4.71 -5.35 16.61
N GLN A 87 5.52 -5.70 17.62
CA GLN A 87 6.98 -5.67 17.51
C GLN A 87 7.53 -6.74 16.56
N VAL A 88 6.92 -7.93 16.50
CA VAL A 88 7.30 -8.98 15.55
C VAL A 88 6.97 -8.55 14.12
N GLU A 89 5.84 -7.90 13.91
CA GLU A 89 5.48 -7.32 12.61
C GLU A 89 6.50 -6.25 12.18
N LEU A 90 6.76 -5.27 13.04
CA LEU A 90 7.75 -4.22 12.80
C LEU A 90 9.15 -4.77 12.53
N PHE A 91 9.56 -5.79 13.29
CA PHE A 91 10.82 -6.48 13.05
C PHE A 91 10.84 -7.12 11.66
N SER A 92 9.75 -7.79 11.28
CA SER A 92 9.66 -8.46 9.99
C SER A 92 9.72 -7.47 8.81
N GLU A 93 9.09 -6.31 8.97
CA GLU A 93 9.15 -5.25 7.96
C GLU A 93 10.55 -4.65 7.87
N SER A 94 11.16 -4.34 9.01
CA SER A 94 12.45 -3.64 9.07
C SER A 94 13.61 -4.51 8.57
N PHE A 95 13.61 -5.81 8.90
CA PHE A 95 14.76 -6.69 8.63
C PHE A 95 14.60 -7.58 7.39
N PHE A 96 13.36 -7.84 6.93
CA PHE A 96 13.15 -8.67 5.75
C PHE A 96 12.53 -7.87 4.61
N LYS A 97 11.33 -7.32 4.80
CA LYS A 97 10.57 -6.68 3.72
C LYS A 97 11.34 -5.51 3.11
N LEU A 98 11.79 -4.56 3.94
CA LEU A 98 12.41 -3.33 3.47
C LEU A 98 13.78 -3.59 2.82
N PRO A 99 14.67 -4.44 3.37
CA PRO A 99 15.90 -4.84 2.69
C PRO A 99 15.65 -5.62 1.39
N MET A 100 14.67 -6.53 1.35
CA MET A 100 14.34 -7.28 0.12
C MET A 100 13.80 -6.37 -0.98
N MET A 101 12.94 -5.40 -0.62
CA MET A 101 12.41 -4.43 -1.59
C MET A 101 13.51 -3.56 -2.18
N ARG A 102 14.43 -3.06 -1.35
CA ARG A 102 15.60 -2.30 -1.83
C ARG A 102 16.48 -3.14 -2.75
N ARG A 103 16.68 -4.42 -2.42
CA ARG A 103 17.46 -5.31 -3.26
C ARG A 103 16.79 -5.57 -4.62
N LEU A 104 15.48 -5.76 -4.61
CA LEU A 104 14.70 -5.91 -5.84
C LEU A 104 14.77 -4.65 -6.71
N GLU A 105 14.69 -3.47 -6.09
CA GLU A 105 14.84 -2.18 -6.78
C GLU A 105 16.22 -2.05 -7.45
N GLU A 106 17.30 -2.41 -6.74
CA GLU A 106 18.66 -2.47 -7.30
C GLU A 106 18.73 -3.42 -8.50
N ASP A 107 18.19 -4.63 -8.35
CA ASP A 107 18.23 -5.64 -9.41
C ASP A 107 17.41 -5.18 -10.63
N MET A 108 16.25 -4.56 -10.42
CA MET A 108 15.42 -3.98 -11.48
C MET A 108 16.11 -2.82 -12.20
N ALA A 109 16.86 -1.98 -11.48
CA ALA A 109 17.63 -0.89 -12.08
C ALA A 109 18.76 -1.41 -13.00
N MET A 110 19.24 -2.63 -12.77
CA MET A 110 20.27 -3.30 -13.58
C MET A 110 19.69 -4.16 -14.69
N MET A 111 18.35 -4.27 -14.81
CA MET A 111 17.74 -5.03 -15.90
C MET A 111 17.90 -4.29 -17.21
N GLU A 112 18.80 -4.79 -18.06
CA GLU A 112 18.95 -4.36 -19.45
C GLU A 112 18.16 -5.30 -20.37
N LEU A 113 17.57 -4.74 -21.42
CA LEU A 113 16.98 -5.55 -22.47
C LEU A 113 18.06 -6.37 -23.17
N SER A 114 17.78 -7.63 -23.46
CA SER A 114 18.68 -8.41 -24.29
C SER A 114 18.81 -7.76 -25.68
N GLU A 115 19.92 -8.00 -26.37
CA GLU A 115 20.10 -7.51 -27.74
C GLU A 115 19.00 -8.03 -28.68
N GLU A 116 18.53 -9.26 -28.45
CA GLU A 116 17.43 -9.88 -29.19
C GLU A 116 16.10 -9.16 -28.93
N ASP A 117 15.78 -8.87 -27.67
CA ASP A 117 14.57 -8.11 -27.32
C ASP A 117 14.62 -6.70 -27.91
N THR A 118 15.77 -6.03 -27.81
CA THR A 118 15.98 -4.69 -28.36
C THR A 118 15.76 -4.68 -29.88
N ALA A 119 16.31 -5.67 -30.59
CA ALA A 119 16.12 -5.82 -32.03
C ALA A 119 14.64 -6.09 -32.39
N ASN A 120 13.95 -6.92 -31.61
CA ASN A 120 12.53 -7.19 -31.79
C ASN A 120 11.66 -5.95 -31.55
N TYR A 121 11.94 -5.19 -30.50
CA TYR A 121 11.26 -3.92 -30.22
C TYR A 121 11.50 -2.90 -31.33
N GLN A 122 12.73 -2.79 -31.82
CA GLN A 122 13.09 -1.90 -32.91
C GLN A 122 12.34 -2.26 -34.19
N SER A 123 12.36 -3.54 -34.59
CA SER A 123 11.64 -4.05 -35.76
C SER A 123 10.13 -3.79 -35.66
N ARG A 124 9.54 -4.04 -34.49
CA ARG A 124 8.12 -3.75 -34.24
C ARG A 124 7.83 -2.26 -34.34
N ARG A 125 8.71 -1.41 -33.81
CA ARG A 125 8.58 0.05 -33.86
C ARG A 125 8.66 0.58 -35.29
N ASP A 126 9.60 0.08 -36.08
CA ASP A 126 9.77 0.47 -37.48
C ASP A 126 8.55 0.04 -38.32
N ARG A 127 8.02 -1.17 -38.08
CA ARG A 127 6.78 -1.63 -38.72
C ARG A 127 5.60 -0.71 -38.40
N LEU A 128 5.39 -0.41 -37.11
CA LEU A 128 4.29 0.43 -36.65
C LEU A 128 4.43 1.88 -37.16
N ALA A 129 5.63 2.43 -37.18
CA ALA A 129 5.89 3.75 -37.77
C ALA A 129 5.52 3.79 -39.26
N GLY A 130 5.85 2.72 -40.00
CA GLY A 130 5.42 2.59 -41.40
C GLY A 130 3.90 2.48 -41.57
N GLU A 131 3.21 1.79 -40.65
CA GLU A 131 1.74 1.72 -40.65
C GLU A 131 1.10 3.08 -40.33
N ILE A 132 1.65 3.82 -39.38
CA ILE A 132 1.20 5.18 -39.03
C ILE A 132 1.37 6.11 -40.24
N SER A 133 2.53 6.10 -40.88
CA SER A 133 2.77 6.94 -42.07
C SER A 133 1.76 6.66 -43.19
N LYS A 134 1.45 5.39 -43.44
CA LYS A 134 0.43 5.02 -44.45
C LYS A 134 -0.97 5.48 -44.06
N ALA A 135 -1.31 5.40 -42.78
CA ALA A 135 -2.59 5.88 -42.28
C ALA A 135 -2.70 7.40 -42.40
N ASP A 136 -1.63 8.14 -42.11
CA ASP A 136 -1.57 9.59 -42.28
C ASP A 136 -1.72 9.99 -43.76
N ASP A 137 -1.03 9.32 -44.67
CA ASP A 137 -1.18 9.55 -46.11
C ASP A 137 -2.63 9.31 -46.57
N ALA A 138 -3.25 8.21 -46.12
CA ALA A 138 -4.64 7.91 -46.43
C ALA A 138 -5.61 8.96 -45.86
N LEU A 139 -5.34 9.50 -44.66
CA LEU A 139 -6.13 10.58 -44.09
C LEU A 139 -6.02 11.87 -44.90
N VAL A 140 -4.84 12.19 -45.43
CA VAL A 140 -4.65 13.35 -46.33
C VAL A 140 -5.48 13.18 -47.59
N GLU A 141 -5.49 12.00 -48.21
CA GLU A 141 -6.30 11.71 -49.39
C GLU A 141 -7.80 11.83 -49.13
N ILE A 142 -8.27 11.28 -47.99
CA ILE A 142 -9.68 11.37 -47.58
C ILE A 142 -10.08 12.83 -47.36
N ASN A 143 -9.26 13.61 -46.65
CA ASN A 143 -9.54 15.03 -46.42
C ASN A 143 -9.59 15.82 -47.73
N TRP A 144 -8.69 15.53 -48.67
CA TRP A 144 -8.74 16.14 -50.00
C TRP A 144 -10.04 15.81 -50.76
N CYS A 145 -10.52 14.57 -50.65
CA CYS A 145 -11.79 14.16 -51.26
C CYS A 145 -12.98 14.88 -50.61
N ILE A 146 -12.97 15.01 -49.29
CA ILE A 146 -13.99 15.75 -48.53
C ILE A 146 -14.03 17.21 -48.99
N ASP A 147 -12.88 17.88 -49.06
CA ASP A 147 -12.79 19.28 -49.50
C ASP A 147 -13.34 19.45 -50.92
N ARG A 148 -13.05 18.50 -51.81
CA ARG A 148 -13.51 18.55 -53.20
C ARG A 148 -15.02 18.34 -53.31
N LEU A 149 -15.59 17.43 -52.52
CA LEU A 149 -17.03 17.20 -52.43
C LEU A 149 -17.75 18.40 -51.81
N GLN A 150 -17.20 19.00 -50.76
CA GLN A 150 -17.75 20.20 -50.13
C GLN A 150 -17.73 21.39 -51.11
N ALA A 151 -16.62 21.61 -51.82
CA ALA A 151 -16.52 22.64 -52.84
C ALA A 151 -17.51 22.41 -54.00
N PHE A 152 -17.74 21.15 -54.39
CA PHE A 152 -18.74 20.81 -55.40
C PHE A 152 -20.17 21.10 -54.89
N LYS A 153 -20.50 20.67 -53.67
CA LYS A 153 -21.79 20.95 -53.02
C LYS A 153 -22.09 22.45 -52.99
N LEU A 154 -21.14 23.26 -52.53
CA LEU A 154 -21.28 24.73 -52.49
C LEU A 154 -21.55 25.32 -53.88
N LYS A 155 -20.92 24.78 -54.94
CA LYS A 155 -21.17 25.22 -56.33
C LYS A 155 -22.56 24.83 -56.83
N CYS A 156 -23.09 23.68 -56.42
CA CYS A 156 -24.46 23.26 -56.77
C CYS A 156 -25.49 24.15 -56.06
N GLU A 157 -25.33 24.36 -54.76
CA GLU A 157 -26.18 25.25 -53.96
C GLU A 157 -26.20 26.68 -54.52
N ALA A 158 -25.03 27.22 -54.90
CA ALA A 158 -24.92 28.55 -55.51
C ALA A 158 -25.59 28.64 -56.90
N ARG A 159 -25.80 27.52 -57.60
CA ARG A 159 -26.46 27.46 -58.92
C ARG A 159 -27.95 27.13 -58.83
N GLY A 160 -28.50 26.95 -57.62
CA GLY A 160 -29.92 26.68 -57.41
C GLY A 160 -30.36 25.25 -57.79
N PHE A 161 -29.43 24.29 -57.79
CA PHE A 161 -29.72 22.86 -57.89
C PHE A 161 -29.82 22.22 -56.49
#